data_AF-A0A816MXC0-F1
#
_entry.id   AF-A0A816MXC0-F1
#
_cell.length_a   1.000
_cell.length_b   1.000
_cell.length_c   1.000
_cell.angle_alpha   90.00
_cell.angle_beta   90.00
_cell.angle_gamma   90.00
#
_symmetry.space_group_name_H-M   'P 1'
#
loop_
_entity.id
_entity.type
_entity.pdbx_description
1 polymer ?
#
loop_
_entity_poly.entity_id
_entity_poly.type
_entity_poly.pdbx_seq_one_letter_code
_entity_poly.pdbx_strand_id
1 'polypeptide(L)'
;KEIVHCHCWDEPILGLRYDDIISHWFRRFFQSNDQIDLVIFDEKQFQTRPSKNKPDFPNVAEDHHVAVYHDICPIHLCSLESVTNLNTRLEKKIKIYNFRPNIIVTNGNKPYSEDCWRDVDIGQVKLKWISPSLRCLLPTVDQETGIKDPNQEPWKTLRNYRLKPNHMASKLCLVFI
;
A
#
# COMPACT_ATOMS: atom_id res chain seq x y z
N LYS A 1 18.93 -20.46 -6.52
CA LYS A 1 18.51 -19.16 -5.96
C LYS A 1 19.49 -18.79 -4.87
N GLU A 2 19.98 -17.56 -4.88
CA GLU A 2 21.00 -17.06 -3.94
C GLU A 2 20.32 -16.21 -2.86
N ILE A 3 20.79 -16.28 -1.62
CA ILE A 3 20.31 -15.39 -0.54
C ILE A 3 20.99 -14.04 -0.69
N VAL A 4 20.20 -12.97 -0.72
CA VAL A 4 20.67 -11.58 -0.80
C VAL A 4 20.13 -10.73 0.35
N HIS A 5 20.93 -9.75 0.76
CA HIS A 5 20.53 -8.75 1.75
C HIS A 5 19.79 -7.60 1.06
N CYS A 6 18.56 -7.35 1.50
CA CYS A 6 17.71 -6.28 1.01
C CYS A 6 17.35 -5.31 2.14
N HIS A 7 16.85 -4.14 1.76
CA HIS A 7 16.25 -3.19 2.68
C HIS A 7 14.84 -2.84 2.20
N CYS A 8 13.89 -2.82 3.13
CA CYS A 8 12.51 -2.40 2.89
C CYS A 8 12.12 -1.35 3.93
N TRP A 9 12.02 -0.09 3.49
CA TRP A 9 11.83 1.08 4.38
C TRP A 9 12.92 1.21 5.43
N ASP A 10 14.19 1.12 4.99
CA ASP A 10 15.40 1.14 5.83
C ASP A 10 15.53 -0.02 6.82
N GLU A 11 14.62 -1.00 6.77
CA GLU A 11 14.70 -2.20 7.60
C GLU A 11 15.33 -3.36 6.82
N PRO A 12 16.31 -4.06 7.41
CA PRO A 12 16.95 -5.20 6.76
C PRO A 12 15.97 -6.35 6.60
N ILE A 13 15.99 -7.00 5.42
CA ILE A 13 15.23 -8.21 5.13
C ILE A 13 16.01 -9.08 4.14
N LEU A 14 15.90 -10.40 4.26
CA LEU A 14 16.51 -11.32 3.29
C LEU A 14 15.58 -11.56 2.10
N GLY A 15 16.18 -11.87 0.96
CA GLY A 15 15.48 -12.31 -0.24
C GLY A 15 16.21 -13.45 -0.92
N LEU A 16 15.47 -14.34 -1.57
CA LEU A 16 16.02 -15.31 -2.52
C LEU A 16 15.97 -14.72 -3.92
N ARG A 17 17.15 -14.41 -4.46
CA ARG A 17 17.34 -13.91 -5.83
C ARG A 17 17.01 -15.00 -6.84
N TYR A 18 16.22 -14.66 -7.85
CA TYR A 18 16.02 -15.48 -9.05
C TYR A 18 17.29 -15.54 -9.90
N ASP A 19 17.29 -16.37 -10.94
CA ASP A 19 18.42 -16.41 -11.87
C ASP A 19 18.61 -15.09 -12.63
N ASP A 20 19.80 -14.92 -13.19
CA ASP A 20 20.18 -13.70 -13.90
C ASP A 20 19.35 -13.46 -15.17
N ILE A 21 18.68 -14.48 -15.72
CA ILE A 21 17.83 -14.34 -16.91
C ILE A 21 16.63 -13.47 -16.55
N ILE A 22 15.99 -13.72 -15.39
CA ILE A 22 14.88 -12.91 -14.90
C ILE A 22 15.34 -11.48 -14.60
N SER A 23 16.48 -11.32 -13.91
CA SER A 23 17.04 -9.99 -13.61
C SER A 23 17.40 -9.21 -14.87
N HIS A 24 17.94 -9.87 -15.90
CA HIS A 24 18.23 -9.25 -17.19
C HIS A 24 16.96 -8.79 -17.90
N TRP A 25 15.88 -9.58 -17.84
CA TRP A 25 14.59 -9.18 -18.40
C TRP A 25 14.08 -7.87 -17.79
N PHE A 26 14.10 -7.73 -16.46
CA PHE A 26 13.64 -6.49 -15.80
C PHE A 26 14.52 -5.28 -16.13
N ARG A 27 15.85 -5.44 -16.17
CA ARG A 27 16.77 -4.35 -16.57
C ARG A 27 16.47 -3.84 -17.98
N ARG A 28 16.26 -4.77 -18.91
CA ARG A 28 15.87 -4.44 -20.29
C ARG A 28 14.50 -3.75 -20.34
N PHE A 29 13.52 -4.27 -19.60
CA PHE A 29 12.17 -3.70 -19.57
C PHE A 29 12.15 -2.26 -19.03
N PHE A 30 12.82 -2.01 -17.91
CA PHE A 30 12.90 -0.69 -17.30
C PHE A 30 13.92 0.25 -17.94
N GLN A 31 14.72 -0.24 -18.90
CA GLN A 31 15.80 0.52 -19.54
C GLN A 31 16.74 1.17 -18.51
N SER A 32 16.98 0.48 -17.39
CA SER A 32 17.85 0.98 -16.33
C SER A 32 19.24 0.39 -16.46
N ASN A 33 20.25 1.22 -16.15
CA ASN A 33 21.64 0.77 -16.00
C ASN A 33 21.90 0.18 -14.60
N ASP A 34 20.95 0.33 -13.67
CA ASP A 34 21.08 -0.22 -12.33
C ASP A 34 20.88 -1.73 -12.31
N GLN A 35 21.45 -2.39 -11.31
CA GLN A 35 21.17 -3.79 -11.03
C GLN A 35 19.74 -3.93 -10.49
N ILE A 36 18.86 -4.57 -11.27
CA ILE A 36 17.49 -4.90 -10.88
C ILE A 36 17.36 -6.42 -10.81
N ASP A 37 17.14 -6.92 -9.60
CA ASP A 37 16.97 -8.34 -9.32
C ASP A 37 15.56 -8.62 -8.79
N LEU A 38 14.95 -9.71 -9.28
CA LEU A 38 13.72 -10.22 -8.66
C LEU A 38 14.09 -11.09 -7.46
N VAL A 39 13.58 -10.73 -6.29
CA VAL A 39 13.73 -11.49 -5.05
C VAL A 39 12.38 -11.98 -4.55
N ILE A 40 12.37 -13.14 -3.90
CA ILE A 40 11.21 -13.65 -3.17
C ILE A 40 11.56 -13.87 -1.71
N PHE A 41 10.56 -13.72 -0.86
CA PHE A 41 10.67 -14.08 0.54
C PHE A 41 10.36 -15.56 0.72
N ASP A 42 11.22 -16.26 1.47
CA ASP A 42 11.01 -17.66 1.86
C ASP A 42 10.65 -17.71 3.34
N GLU A 43 9.39 -17.98 3.64
CA GLU A 43 8.85 -18.06 5.00
C GLU A 43 9.48 -19.16 5.86
N LYS A 44 10.11 -20.18 5.26
CA LYS A 44 10.77 -21.27 5.99
C LYS A 44 12.17 -20.89 6.43
N GLN A 45 12.81 -19.98 5.69
CA GLN A 45 14.21 -19.62 5.89
C GLN A 45 14.38 -18.24 6.54
N PHE A 46 13.45 -17.32 6.32
CA PHE A 46 13.62 -15.92 6.67
C PHE A 46 12.59 -15.45 7.68
N GLN A 47 13.03 -14.52 8.51
CA GLN A 47 12.15 -13.82 9.44
C GLN A 47 11.48 -12.65 8.73
N THR A 48 10.19 -12.49 8.98
CA THR A 48 9.41 -11.32 8.56
C THR A 48 9.87 -10.07 9.30
N ARG A 49 9.51 -8.90 8.80
CA ARG A 49 9.71 -7.64 9.51
C ARG A 49 8.57 -7.43 10.52
N PRO A 50 8.85 -7.21 11.80
CA PRO A 50 7.81 -6.82 12.75
C PRO A 50 7.32 -5.42 12.42
N SER A 51 6.00 -5.21 12.45
CA SER A 51 5.45 -3.86 12.36
C SER A 51 5.92 -3.03 13.56
N LYS A 52 6.49 -1.84 13.29
CA LYS A 52 6.93 -0.90 14.32
C LYS A 52 6.03 0.32 14.36
N ASN A 53 5.79 0.83 15.56
CA ASN A 53 5.12 2.11 15.75
C ASN A 53 5.95 3.22 15.10
N LYS A 54 5.29 4.05 14.30
CA LYS A 54 5.87 5.27 13.70
C LYS A 54 5.02 6.46 14.14
N PRO A 55 5.52 7.71 14.06
CA PRO A 55 4.73 8.89 14.45
C PRO A 55 3.35 8.95 13.80
N ASP A 56 3.25 8.56 12.53
CA ASP A 56 1.99 8.52 11.79
C ASP A 56 1.15 7.24 12.03
N PHE A 57 1.72 6.27 12.75
CA PHE A 57 1.22 4.91 12.93
C PHE A 57 1.51 4.38 14.35
N PRO A 58 0.88 4.96 15.40
CA PRO A 58 1.30 4.74 16.78
C PRO A 58 0.94 3.37 17.38
N ASN A 59 0.06 2.59 16.76
CA ASN A 59 -0.51 1.36 17.35
C ASN A 59 -0.34 0.10 16.46
N VAL A 60 0.59 0.11 15.50
CA VAL A 60 0.76 -1.01 14.55
C VAL A 60 1.52 -2.18 15.17
N ALA A 61 2.33 -1.94 16.20
CA ALA A 61 3.17 -2.95 16.84
C ALA A 61 2.44 -3.78 17.93
N GLU A 62 1.25 -3.38 18.36
CA GLU A 62 0.61 -3.94 19.57
C GLU A 62 0.23 -5.43 19.46
N ASP A 63 -0.04 -5.92 18.24
CA ASP A 63 -0.54 -7.28 18.00
C ASP A 63 0.48 -8.19 17.28
N HIS A 64 1.77 -7.85 17.28
CA HIS A 64 2.84 -8.62 16.60
C HIS A 64 2.57 -8.84 15.10
N HIS A 65 1.93 -7.89 14.44
CA HIS A 65 1.73 -7.93 12.99
C HIS A 65 3.06 -7.99 12.27
N VAL A 66 3.09 -8.76 11.18
CA VAL A 66 4.30 -8.94 10.38
C VAL A 66 4.07 -8.48 8.96
N ALA A 67 5.09 -7.83 8.41
CA ALA A 67 5.17 -7.42 7.02
C ALA A 67 6.40 -8.04 6.38
N VAL A 68 6.34 -8.26 5.07
CA VAL A 68 7.49 -8.67 4.27
C VAL A 68 7.94 -7.44 3.47
N TYR A 69 7.58 -7.38 2.19
CA TYR A 69 7.85 -6.23 1.32
C TYR A 69 6.68 -5.24 1.26
N HIS A 70 5.64 -5.45 2.06
CA HIS A 70 4.54 -4.49 2.25
C HIS A 70 5.04 -3.20 2.90
N ASP A 71 4.31 -2.11 2.72
CA ASP A 71 4.64 -0.82 3.33
C ASP A 71 4.56 -0.90 4.86
N ILE A 72 3.37 -1.20 5.37
CA ILE A 72 3.07 -1.11 6.81
C ILE A 72 2.29 -2.33 7.30
N CYS A 73 1.15 -2.61 6.68
CA CYS A 73 0.23 -3.67 7.10
C CYS A 73 0.11 -4.76 6.01
N PRO A 74 -0.18 -6.01 6.41
CA PRO A 74 -0.29 -7.14 5.47
C PRO A 74 -1.58 -7.10 4.63
N ILE A 75 -2.63 -6.44 5.13
CA ILE A 75 -3.94 -6.35 4.47
C ILE A 75 -4.36 -4.90 4.37
N HIS A 76 -4.77 -4.51 3.16
CA HIS A 76 -5.37 -3.24 2.83
C HIS A 76 -6.80 -3.48 2.31
N LEU A 77 -7.79 -2.88 2.96
CA LEU A 77 -9.20 -3.00 2.63
C LEU A 77 -9.74 -1.66 2.13
N CYS A 78 -10.44 -1.65 1.00
CA CYS A 78 -11.02 -0.43 0.43
C CYS A 78 -12.45 -0.69 -0.04
N SER A 79 -13.38 0.25 0.20
CA SER A 79 -14.75 0.14 -0.31
C SER A 79 -14.92 0.76 -1.69
N LEU A 80 -15.77 0.14 -2.52
CA LEU A 80 -16.09 0.68 -3.83
C LEU A 80 -16.85 2.01 -3.73
N GLU A 81 -17.66 2.19 -2.69
CA GLU A 81 -18.41 3.41 -2.40
C GLU A 81 -17.48 4.60 -2.13
N SER A 82 -16.37 4.40 -1.43
CA SER A 82 -15.34 5.42 -1.20
C SER A 82 -14.70 5.89 -2.51
N VAL A 83 -14.31 4.95 -3.38
CA VAL A 83 -13.70 5.31 -4.67
C VAL A 83 -14.73 5.94 -5.60
N THR A 84 -15.99 5.48 -5.57
CA THR A 84 -17.09 6.09 -6.31
C THR A 84 -17.32 7.53 -5.87
N ASN A 85 -17.31 7.81 -4.56
CA ASN A 85 -17.43 9.17 -4.04
C ASN A 85 -16.23 10.05 -4.39
N LEU A 86 -15.01 9.53 -4.29
CA LEU A 86 -13.84 10.26 -4.75
C LEU A 86 -13.98 10.61 -6.25
N ASN A 87 -14.42 9.65 -7.06
CA ASN A 87 -14.62 9.85 -8.49
C ASN A 87 -15.63 10.96 -8.79
N THR A 88 -16.60 11.29 -7.92
CA THR A 88 -17.49 12.45 -8.16
C THR A 88 -16.76 13.80 -8.05
N ARG A 89 -15.53 13.82 -7.52
CA ARG A 89 -14.70 15.01 -7.30
C ARG A 89 -13.52 15.11 -8.27
N LEU A 90 -13.34 14.11 -9.14
CA LEU A 90 -12.23 14.05 -10.10
C LEU A 90 -12.71 14.32 -11.52
N GLU A 91 -11.90 15.03 -12.30
CA GLU A 91 -12.11 15.16 -13.75
C GLU A 91 -11.86 13.81 -14.45
N LYS A 92 -10.64 13.26 -14.28
CA LYS A 92 -10.29 11.90 -14.74
C LYS A 92 -10.62 10.89 -13.65
N LYS A 93 -11.54 9.97 -13.94
CA LYS A 93 -11.92 8.90 -12.99
C LYS A 93 -10.79 7.89 -12.84
N ILE A 94 -10.66 7.34 -11.64
CA ILE A 94 -9.70 6.29 -11.32
C ILE A 94 -10.41 4.98 -10.98
N LYS A 95 -9.67 3.87 -11.09
CA LYS A 95 -10.15 2.55 -10.67
C LYS A 95 -9.79 2.33 -9.21
N ILE A 96 -10.56 1.49 -8.51
CA ILE A 96 -10.24 1.09 -7.12
C ILE A 96 -8.86 0.45 -7.00
N TYR A 97 -8.39 -0.19 -8.07
CA TYR A 97 -7.07 -0.80 -8.14
C TYR A 97 -5.91 0.20 -8.01
N ASN A 98 -6.11 1.49 -8.31
CA ASN A 98 -5.10 2.54 -8.10
C ASN A 98 -4.64 2.59 -6.63
N PHE A 99 -5.51 2.21 -5.69
CA PHE A 99 -5.19 2.16 -4.26
C PHE A 99 -4.51 0.85 -3.83
N ARG A 100 -4.49 -0.18 -4.69
CA ARG A 100 -3.90 -1.50 -4.44
C ARG A 100 -4.50 -2.21 -3.21
N PRO A 101 -5.84 -2.32 -3.07
CA PRO A 101 -6.45 -3.08 -1.98
C PRO A 101 -6.24 -4.59 -2.17
N ASN A 102 -6.11 -5.29 -1.06
CA ASN A 102 -6.22 -6.76 -1.02
C ASN A 102 -7.69 -7.18 -0.96
N ILE A 103 -8.52 -6.43 -0.24
CA ILE A 103 -9.95 -6.70 -0.06
C ILE A 103 -10.74 -5.51 -0.59
N ILE A 104 -11.62 -5.78 -1.54
CA ILE A 104 -12.58 -4.79 -2.06
C ILE A 104 -13.94 -5.12 -1.45
N VAL A 105 -14.51 -4.15 -0.73
CA VAL A 105 -15.86 -4.27 -0.19
C VAL A 105 -16.85 -3.57 -1.11
N THR A 106 -17.94 -4.26 -1.42
CA THR A 106 -19.10 -3.71 -2.11
C THR A 106 -20.29 -3.69 -1.17
N ASN A 107 -21.23 -2.78 -1.41
CA ASN A 107 -22.41 -2.55 -0.56
C ASN A 107 -22.02 -2.12 0.86
N GLY A 108 -20.95 -1.32 1.00
CA GLY A 108 -20.43 -0.83 2.28
C GLY A 108 -21.26 0.28 2.96
N ASN A 109 -22.54 0.42 2.63
CA ASN A 109 -23.44 1.50 3.02
C ASN A 109 -23.05 2.89 2.46
N LYS A 110 -22.23 3.65 3.21
CA LYS A 110 -21.87 5.04 2.88
C LYS A 110 -20.39 5.11 2.47
N PRO A 111 -20.00 6.06 1.60
CA PRO A 111 -18.59 6.32 1.33
C PRO A 111 -17.81 6.50 2.64
N TYR A 112 -16.66 5.84 2.73
CA TYR A 112 -15.74 5.85 3.87
C TYR A 112 -16.27 5.21 5.15
N SER A 113 -17.33 4.39 5.07
CA SER A 113 -17.83 3.66 6.24
C SER A 113 -16.78 2.71 6.81
N GLU A 114 -15.87 2.23 5.96
CA GLU A 114 -14.76 1.37 6.38
C GLU A 114 -13.93 2.02 7.48
N ASP A 115 -13.73 3.34 7.49
CA ASP A 115 -12.95 4.10 8.49
C ASP A 115 -13.37 3.80 9.95
N CYS A 116 -14.63 3.40 10.14
CA CYS A 116 -15.24 3.15 11.44
C CYS A 116 -15.29 1.66 11.82
N TRP A 117 -14.96 0.74 10.91
CA TRP A 117 -14.97 -0.69 11.20
C TRP A 117 -13.75 -1.05 12.04
N ARG A 118 -13.97 -1.38 13.31
CA ARG A 118 -12.91 -1.80 14.23
C ARG A 118 -12.60 -3.28 14.13
N ASP A 119 -13.63 -4.08 13.94
CA ASP A 119 -13.56 -5.52 13.76
C ASP A 119 -14.35 -5.88 12.50
N VAL A 120 -13.77 -6.70 11.64
CA VAL A 120 -14.36 -7.14 10.37
C VAL A 120 -14.26 -8.65 10.29
N ASP A 121 -15.42 -9.32 10.27
CA ASP A 121 -15.51 -10.76 10.11
C ASP A 121 -15.83 -11.11 8.65
N ILE A 122 -14.99 -11.94 8.03
CA ILE A 122 -15.15 -12.44 6.67
C ILE A 122 -15.17 -13.97 6.73
N GLY A 123 -16.38 -14.54 6.82
CA GLY A 123 -16.55 -15.97 7.08
C GLY A 123 -15.96 -16.36 8.44
N GLN A 124 -14.89 -17.13 8.45
CA GLN A 124 -14.17 -17.53 9.67
C GLN A 124 -12.95 -16.64 9.99
N VAL A 125 -12.59 -15.74 9.07
CA VAL A 125 -11.44 -14.85 9.23
C VAL A 125 -11.88 -13.60 9.97
N LYS A 126 -11.19 -13.28 11.05
CA LYS A 126 -11.39 -12.04 11.82
C LYS A 126 -10.26 -11.07 11.53
N LEU A 127 -10.60 -9.87 11.12
CA LEU A 127 -9.66 -8.79 10.86
C LEU A 127 -9.89 -7.68 11.88
N LYS A 128 -8.80 -7.21 12.48
CA LYS A 128 -8.81 -6.07 13.39
C LYS A 128 -8.27 -4.86 12.67
N TRP A 129 -8.93 -3.73 12.85
CA TRP A 129 -8.47 -2.45 12.35
C TRP A 129 -7.18 -2.04 13.06
N ILE A 130 -6.21 -1.61 12.27
CA ILE A 130 -4.91 -1.18 12.79
C ILE A 130 -4.75 0.34 12.69
N SER A 131 -4.92 0.88 11.49
CA SER A 131 -4.67 2.28 11.19
C SER A 131 -5.38 2.68 9.90
N PRO A 132 -5.69 3.97 9.68
CA PRO A 132 -5.93 4.44 8.32
C PRO A 132 -4.72 4.19 7.42
N SER A 133 -4.95 3.86 6.15
CA SER A 133 -3.91 3.78 5.12
C SER A 133 -3.70 5.12 4.45
N LEU A 134 -2.52 5.65 4.73
CA LEU A 134 -2.04 6.97 4.39
C LEU A 134 -1.57 7.01 2.93
N ARG A 135 -2.21 7.82 2.08
CA ARG A 135 -1.86 7.83 0.64
C ARG A 135 -0.69 8.73 0.27
N CYS A 136 0.26 8.12 -0.43
CA CYS A 136 1.34 8.76 -1.18
C CYS A 136 0.90 9.07 -2.62
N LEU A 137 1.86 9.38 -3.51
CA LEU A 137 1.62 9.67 -4.93
C LEU A 137 1.38 8.41 -5.78
N LEU A 138 1.57 7.19 -5.27
CA LEU A 138 1.41 5.98 -6.09
C LEU A 138 0.04 5.83 -6.77
N PRO A 139 -1.10 6.20 -6.14
CA PRO A 139 -2.39 6.14 -6.81
C PRO A 139 -2.53 7.05 -8.03
N THR A 140 -1.61 8.02 -8.23
CA THR A 140 -1.60 8.90 -9.40
C THR A 140 -0.99 8.25 -10.64
N VAL A 141 -0.43 7.04 -10.52
CA VAL A 141 0.08 6.27 -11.65
C VAL A 141 -1.08 5.63 -12.40
N ASP A 142 -1.18 5.92 -13.69
CA ASP A 142 -2.10 5.26 -14.60
C ASP A 142 -1.64 3.80 -14.81
N GLN A 143 -2.52 2.84 -14.51
CA GLN A 143 -2.12 1.42 -14.44
C GLN A 143 -1.87 0.77 -15.80
N GLU A 144 -2.40 1.35 -16.87
CA GLU A 144 -2.20 0.81 -18.22
C GLU A 144 -0.91 1.36 -18.83
N THR A 145 -0.59 2.64 -18.54
CA THR A 145 0.56 3.33 -19.15
C THR A 145 1.80 3.39 -18.27
N GLY A 146 1.65 3.21 -16.95
CA GLY A 146 2.72 3.39 -15.97
C GLY A 146 3.13 4.85 -15.75
N ILE A 147 2.41 5.82 -16.32
CA ILE A 147 2.73 7.24 -16.26
C ILE A 147 2.01 7.90 -15.08
N LYS A 148 2.74 8.71 -14.30
CA LYS A 148 2.17 9.53 -13.21
C LYS A 148 1.35 10.68 -13.78
N ASP A 149 0.19 10.94 -13.20
CA ASP A 149 -0.61 12.11 -13.51
C ASP A 149 0.17 13.41 -13.16
N PRO A 150 0.42 14.31 -14.13
CA PRO A 150 1.15 15.56 -13.90
C PRO A 150 0.44 16.51 -12.93
N ASN A 151 -0.88 16.40 -12.79
CA ASN A 151 -1.69 17.18 -11.86
C ASN A 151 -1.71 16.55 -10.45
N GLN A 152 -1.06 15.39 -10.27
CA GLN A 152 -1.02 14.64 -9.02
C GLN A 152 -2.41 14.21 -8.52
N GLU A 153 -3.35 13.97 -9.43
CA GLU A 153 -4.64 13.37 -9.07
C GLU A 153 -4.51 11.84 -8.96
N PRO A 154 -5.18 11.20 -7.98
CA PRO A 154 -6.19 11.74 -7.06
C PRO A 154 -5.63 12.35 -5.77
N TRP A 155 -4.30 12.37 -5.59
CA TRP A 155 -3.67 12.73 -4.33
C TRP A 155 -4.02 14.17 -3.90
N LYS A 156 -4.01 15.12 -4.84
CA LYS A 156 -4.37 16.52 -4.57
C LYS A 156 -5.83 16.66 -4.13
N THR A 157 -6.78 16.05 -4.84
CA THR A 157 -8.19 16.06 -4.45
C THR A 157 -8.39 15.48 -3.07
N LEU A 158 -7.82 14.31 -2.79
CA LEU A 158 -7.92 13.68 -1.48
C LEU A 158 -7.37 14.56 -0.35
N ARG A 159 -6.25 15.24 -0.59
CA ARG A 159 -5.65 16.15 0.38
C ARG A 159 -6.57 17.29 0.76
N ASN A 160 -7.45 17.74 -0.14
CA ASN A 160 -8.33 18.87 0.14
C ASN A 160 -9.49 18.52 1.10
N TYR A 161 -9.93 17.26 1.17
CA TYR A 161 -11.12 16.91 1.99
C TYR A 161 -10.96 15.70 2.92
N ARG A 162 -9.86 14.94 2.83
CA ARG A 162 -9.59 13.76 3.68
C ARG A 162 -8.40 13.94 4.62
N LEU A 163 -7.77 15.12 4.62
CA LEU A 163 -6.67 15.45 5.53
C LEU A 163 -7.22 15.76 6.91
N LYS A 164 -6.70 15.10 7.95
CA LYS A 164 -7.08 15.39 9.35
C LYS A 164 -6.22 16.53 9.93
N PRO A 165 -6.77 17.44 10.76
CA PRO A 165 -6.08 18.65 11.22
C PRO A 165 -4.79 18.49 12.04
N ASN A 166 -4.39 17.28 12.45
CA ASN A 166 -3.26 17.04 13.36
C ASN A 166 -2.23 16.01 12.85
N HIS A 167 -2.20 15.69 11.56
CA HIS A 167 -1.13 14.85 10.98
C HIS A 167 -0.02 15.79 10.43
N MET A 168 1.25 15.54 10.75
CA MET A 168 2.34 16.50 10.49
C MET A 168 2.59 16.73 9.00
N ALA A 169 2.60 18.01 8.61
CA ALA A 169 2.67 18.60 7.27
C ALA A 169 3.74 18.09 6.30
N SER A 170 4.73 17.30 6.73
CA SER A 170 5.94 17.02 5.94
C SER A 170 5.90 15.72 5.13
N LYS A 171 5.01 14.76 5.47
CA LYS A 171 4.74 13.53 4.69
C LYS A 171 3.30 13.04 5.00
N LEU A 172 2.25 13.70 4.48
CA LEU A 172 0.84 13.28 4.74
C LEU A 172 0.28 12.39 3.62
N CYS A 173 -0.38 11.24 3.84
CA CYS A 173 -1.26 10.76 4.92
C CYS A 173 -2.76 11.08 4.73
N LEU A 174 -3.29 10.60 3.59
CA LEU A 174 -4.71 10.60 3.25
C LEU A 174 -5.36 9.31 3.76
N VAL A 175 -6.46 9.38 4.51
CA VAL A 175 -7.17 8.17 4.96
C VAL A 175 -8.02 7.61 3.82
N PHE A 176 -7.62 6.47 3.29
CA PHE A 176 -8.53 5.36 2.98
C PHE A 176 -8.12 4.25 3.95
N ILE A 177 -8.98 3.33 4.37
CA ILE A 177 -8.41 2.08 4.90
C ILE A 177 -7.56 1.43 3.82
#